data_AF-A0A484ZQC6-F1
#
_entry.id   AF-A0A484ZQC6-F1
#
_cell.length_a   1.000
_cell.length_b   1.000
_cell.length_c   1.000
_cell.angle_alpha   90.00
_cell.angle_beta   90.00
_cell.angle_gamma   90.00
#
_symmetry.space_group_name_H-M   'P 1'
#
loop_
_entity.id
_entity.type
_entity.pdbx_description
1 polymer ?
#
loop_
_entity_poly.entity_id
_entity_poly.type
_entity_poly.pdbx_seq_one_letter_code
_entity_poly.pdbx_strand_id
1 'polypeptide(L)'
;MIIGKRVKVALIIIIVPIALAISLWLTIPKWLPGIASIWLPEGTKLSLNERPHFIKRGISLSGIQFRAGDCLLANAGPLSLTYQQRQWNLQGDSLDIDTHCLESLPPQPQATDSDIPLSIADIQNQLPLFNITLDKLRITPWESYQGRAVVTNSAEGQRLAFQGDLVSGIVSLNNQQMLTLESLKLQIPDSDDVIQLNGDVKVPVSLDEIPEQGDIHGEFVTSYVEKPLLMKLNWQQKKGHLTITPEGEEQSLLDVPWELSIAEKRLLVVEQGQWRWPYASQPFNGACV
;
A
#
# COMPACT_ATOMS: atom_id res chain seq x y z
N MET A 1 -40.35 -44.20 -29.70
CA MET A 1 -39.76 -44.09 -28.35
C MET A 1 -38.33 -43.50 -28.34
N ILE A 2 -37.99 -42.57 -29.25
CA ILE A 2 -36.63 -41.98 -29.36
C ILE A 2 -36.62 -40.51 -28.92
N ILE A 3 -37.72 -39.79 -29.12
CA ILE A 3 -37.93 -38.39 -28.70
C ILE A 3 -37.82 -38.22 -27.17
N GLY A 4 -38.39 -39.13 -26.37
CA GLY A 4 -38.28 -39.07 -24.90
C GLY A 4 -36.87 -39.29 -24.35
N LYS A 5 -36.01 -40.04 -25.06
CA LYS A 5 -34.61 -40.27 -24.64
C LYS A 5 -33.73 -39.06 -24.95
N ARG A 6 -33.94 -38.42 -26.10
CA ARG A 6 -33.24 -37.17 -26.49
C ARG A 6 -33.62 -35.98 -25.61
N VAL A 7 -34.89 -35.85 -25.24
CA VAL A 7 -35.35 -34.80 -24.30
C VAL A 7 -34.76 -35.01 -22.91
N LYS A 8 -34.71 -36.25 -22.39
CA LYS A 8 -34.05 -36.55 -21.11
C LYS A 8 -32.56 -36.23 -21.11
N VAL A 9 -31.84 -36.57 -22.19
CA VAL A 9 -30.41 -36.25 -22.32
C VAL A 9 -30.18 -34.73 -22.39
N ALA A 10 -30.99 -34.00 -23.18
CA ALA A 10 -30.92 -32.55 -23.24
C ALA A 10 -31.22 -31.89 -21.88
N LEU A 11 -32.18 -32.41 -21.13
CA LEU A 11 -32.51 -31.94 -19.79
C LEU A 11 -31.36 -32.15 -18.81
N ILE A 12 -30.72 -33.33 -18.83
CA ILE A 12 -29.54 -33.63 -17.99
C ILE A 12 -28.38 -32.69 -18.31
N ILE A 13 -28.11 -32.44 -19.60
CA ILE A 13 -27.04 -31.54 -20.04
C ILE A 13 -27.25 -30.10 -19.54
N ILE A 14 -28.49 -29.67 -19.30
CA ILE A 14 -28.81 -28.34 -18.74
C ILE A 14 -28.81 -28.37 -17.21
N ILE A 15 -29.43 -29.38 -16.60
CA ILE A 15 -29.60 -29.44 -15.14
C ILE A 15 -28.27 -29.67 -14.42
N VAL A 16 -27.41 -30.55 -14.95
CA VAL A 16 -26.13 -30.89 -14.32
C VAL A 16 -25.22 -29.67 -14.15
N PRO A 17 -24.94 -28.82 -15.17
CA PRO A 17 -24.10 -27.65 -14.98
C PRO A 17 -24.74 -26.60 -14.07
N ILE A 18 -26.08 -26.45 -14.09
CA ILE A 18 -26.77 -25.56 -13.15
C ILE A 18 -26.62 -26.06 -11.72
N ALA A 19 -26.84 -27.35 -11.47
CA ALA A 19 -26.67 -27.96 -10.16
C ALA A 19 -25.21 -27.86 -9.69
N LEU A 20 -24.25 -28.07 -10.60
CA LEU A 20 -22.83 -27.91 -10.32
C LEU A 20 -22.50 -26.45 -9.95
N ALA A 21 -22.94 -25.47 -10.74
CA ALA A 21 -22.73 -24.05 -10.47
C ALA A 21 -23.32 -23.62 -9.12
N ILE A 22 -24.51 -24.11 -8.77
CA ILE A 22 -25.13 -23.85 -7.47
C ILE A 22 -24.32 -24.52 -6.35
N SER A 23 -23.87 -25.76 -6.53
CA SER A 23 -23.04 -26.44 -5.53
C SER A 23 -21.70 -25.74 -5.30
N LEU A 24 -21.06 -25.27 -6.37
CA LEU A 24 -19.84 -24.47 -6.33
C LEU A 24 -20.08 -23.17 -5.56
N TRP A 25 -21.18 -22.47 -5.88
CA TRP A 25 -21.57 -21.23 -5.20
C TRP A 25 -21.78 -21.44 -3.69
N LEU A 26 -22.55 -22.48 -3.32
CA LEU A 26 -22.85 -22.78 -1.92
C LEU A 26 -21.62 -23.18 -1.10
N THR A 27 -20.57 -23.66 -1.77
CA THR A 27 -19.32 -24.12 -1.15
C THR A 27 -18.16 -23.14 -1.33
N ILE A 28 -18.40 -21.89 -1.78
CA ILE A 28 -17.37 -20.84 -1.90
C ILE A 28 -16.44 -20.76 -0.70
N PRO A 29 -16.94 -20.68 0.56
CA PRO A 29 -16.06 -20.59 1.72
C PRO A 29 -15.09 -21.78 1.90
N LYS A 30 -15.38 -22.93 1.27
CA LYS A 30 -14.55 -24.14 1.38
C LYS A 30 -13.49 -24.23 0.28
N TRP A 31 -13.80 -23.85 -0.95
CA TRP A 31 -12.86 -24.01 -2.07
C TRP A 31 -12.09 -22.72 -2.40
N LEU A 32 -12.69 -21.54 -2.20
CA LEU A 32 -12.06 -20.27 -2.57
C LEU A 32 -10.73 -20.05 -1.81
N PRO A 33 -10.66 -20.27 -0.48
CA PRO A 33 -9.38 -20.27 0.24
C PRO A 33 -8.29 -21.14 -0.38
N GLY A 34 -8.63 -22.35 -0.80
CA GLY A 34 -7.67 -23.32 -1.35
C GLY A 34 -7.21 -22.99 -2.77
N ILE A 35 -8.00 -22.24 -3.53
CA ILE A 35 -7.54 -21.70 -4.83
C ILE A 35 -6.73 -20.43 -4.63
N ALA A 36 -7.16 -19.56 -3.72
CA ALA A 36 -6.45 -18.33 -3.39
C ALA A 36 -5.03 -18.62 -2.88
N SER A 37 -4.82 -19.73 -2.16
CA SER A 37 -3.49 -20.10 -1.63
C SER A 37 -2.40 -20.28 -2.70
N ILE A 38 -2.75 -20.46 -3.97
CA ILE A 38 -1.77 -20.54 -5.07
C ILE A 38 -1.09 -19.18 -5.31
N TRP A 39 -1.80 -18.09 -5.03
CA TRP A 39 -1.36 -16.71 -5.26
C TRP A 39 -0.94 -16.01 -3.97
N LEU A 40 -1.08 -16.69 -2.82
CA LEU A 40 -0.78 -16.15 -1.52
C LEU A 40 0.63 -16.56 -1.09
N PRO A 41 1.34 -15.71 -0.32
CA PRO A 41 2.64 -16.06 0.22
C PRO A 41 2.61 -17.32 1.08
N GLU A 42 3.71 -18.07 1.10
CA GLU A 42 3.87 -19.22 1.97
C GLU A 42 3.63 -18.84 3.44
N GLY A 43 3.00 -19.74 4.19
CA GLY A 43 2.65 -19.49 5.58
C GLY A 43 1.43 -18.59 5.78
N THR A 44 0.74 -18.13 4.74
CA THR A 44 -0.50 -17.36 4.87
C THR A 44 -1.75 -18.19 4.55
N LYS A 45 -2.88 -17.83 5.19
CA LYS A 45 -4.18 -18.46 4.99
C LYS A 45 -5.28 -17.41 4.91
N LEU A 46 -6.04 -17.44 3.84
CA LEU A 46 -7.30 -16.70 3.72
C LEU A 46 -8.44 -17.59 4.23
N SER A 47 -9.29 -17.06 5.11
CA SER A 47 -10.50 -17.76 5.58
C SER A 47 -11.72 -16.88 5.37
N LEU A 48 -12.80 -17.51 4.90
CA LEU A 48 -14.12 -16.90 4.77
C LEU A 48 -15.05 -17.61 5.75
N ASN A 49 -15.49 -16.89 6.79
CA ASN A 49 -16.34 -17.48 7.82
C ASN A 49 -17.82 -17.50 7.40
N GLU A 50 -18.22 -16.59 6.51
CA GLU A 50 -19.59 -16.46 6.04
C GLU A 50 -19.71 -16.67 4.53
N ARG A 51 -20.93 -17.02 4.09
CA ARG A 51 -21.21 -17.23 2.68
C ARG A 51 -21.46 -15.89 1.99
N PRO A 52 -20.91 -15.68 0.79
CA PRO A 52 -21.28 -14.53 -0.02
C PRO A 52 -22.78 -14.58 -0.35
N HIS A 53 -23.45 -13.44 -0.27
CA HIS A 53 -24.85 -13.32 -0.67
C HIS A 53 -25.00 -12.33 -1.82
N PHE A 54 -25.92 -12.62 -2.72
CA PHE A 54 -26.22 -11.73 -3.83
C PHE A 54 -27.00 -10.51 -3.34
N ILE A 55 -26.56 -9.34 -3.79
CA ILE A 55 -27.29 -8.08 -3.65
C ILE A 55 -27.71 -7.62 -5.05
N LYS A 56 -28.60 -6.61 -5.13
CA LYS A 56 -29.24 -6.19 -6.40
C LYS A 56 -28.27 -5.96 -7.58
N ARG A 57 -27.03 -5.55 -7.33
CA ARG A 57 -26.02 -5.25 -8.36
C ARG A 57 -24.64 -5.81 -8.04
N GLY A 58 -24.56 -6.90 -7.27
CA GLY A 58 -23.26 -7.42 -6.85
C GLY A 58 -23.33 -8.53 -5.82
N ILE A 59 -22.24 -8.66 -5.09
CA ILE A 59 -22.02 -9.69 -4.07
C ILE A 59 -21.60 -9.00 -2.80
N SER A 60 -22.22 -9.36 -1.68
CA SER A 60 -21.76 -8.96 -0.35
C SER A 60 -20.99 -10.12 0.28
N LEU A 61 -19.83 -9.79 0.85
CA LEU A 61 -18.95 -10.72 1.56
C LEU A 61 -18.76 -10.24 3.00
N SER A 62 -18.61 -11.16 3.93
CA SER A 62 -18.42 -10.84 5.35
C SER A 62 -17.57 -11.92 6.00
N GLY A 63 -16.93 -11.58 7.11
CA GLY A 63 -16.06 -12.51 7.85
C GLY A 63 -14.83 -12.95 7.04
N ILE A 64 -14.23 -12.03 6.27
CA ILE A 64 -12.97 -12.28 5.57
C ILE A 64 -11.83 -12.04 6.56
N GLN A 65 -11.03 -13.07 6.76
CA GLN A 65 -9.88 -13.05 7.65
C GLN A 65 -8.65 -13.55 6.90
N PHE A 66 -7.53 -12.86 7.09
CA PHE A 66 -6.24 -13.24 6.54
C PHE A 66 -5.27 -13.50 7.69
N ARG A 67 -4.66 -14.67 7.70
CA ARG A 67 -3.80 -15.15 8.77
C ARG A 67 -2.38 -15.42 8.27
N ALA A 68 -1.39 -15.09 9.09
CA ALA A 68 -0.01 -15.54 8.94
C ALA A 68 0.25 -16.62 10.00
N GLY A 69 0.37 -17.88 9.57
CA GLY A 69 0.32 -19.04 10.45
C GLY A 69 -1.03 -19.09 11.17
N ASP A 70 -1.00 -18.95 12.50
CA ASP A 70 -2.18 -18.86 13.36
C ASP A 70 -2.53 -17.40 13.76
N CYS A 71 -1.67 -16.43 13.43
CA CYS A 71 -1.82 -15.01 13.74
C CYS A 71 -2.79 -14.33 12.77
N LEU A 72 -3.71 -13.50 13.27
CA LEU A 72 -4.69 -12.78 12.44
C LEU A 72 -4.08 -11.47 11.91
N LEU A 73 -3.46 -11.56 10.74
CA LEU A 73 -2.78 -10.43 10.09
C LEU A 73 -3.76 -9.37 9.60
N ALA A 74 -4.89 -9.78 8.99
CA ALA A 74 -5.91 -8.82 8.59
C ALA A 74 -7.33 -9.34 8.80
N ASN A 75 -8.22 -8.44 9.18
CA ASN A 75 -9.64 -8.71 9.35
C ASN A 75 -10.46 -7.64 8.63
N ALA A 76 -11.22 -8.06 7.62
CA ALA A 76 -12.10 -7.17 6.88
C ALA A 76 -13.53 -7.27 7.42
N GLY A 77 -14.14 -6.11 7.62
CA GLY A 77 -15.57 -5.99 7.88
C GLY A 77 -16.41 -6.37 6.66
N PRO A 78 -17.72 -6.10 6.68
CA PRO A 78 -18.58 -6.30 5.52
C PRO A 78 -18.01 -5.60 4.28
N LEU A 79 -17.96 -6.34 3.17
CA LEU A 79 -17.54 -5.85 1.86
C LEU A 79 -18.69 -6.03 0.87
N SER A 80 -18.83 -5.11 -0.06
CA SER A 80 -19.71 -5.24 -1.22
C SER A 80 -18.92 -5.03 -2.50
N LEU A 81 -19.00 -6.01 -3.40
CA LEU A 81 -18.39 -5.97 -4.72
C LEU A 81 -19.49 -5.80 -5.76
N THR A 82 -19.42 -4.72 -6.53
CA THR A 82 -20.37 -4.43 -7.60
C THR A 82 -19.63 -4.13 -8.90
N TYR A 83 -20.30 -4.35 -10.04
CA TYR A 83 -19.77 -3.99 -11.34
C TYR A 83 -20.70 -2.99 -12.01
N GLN A 84 -20.23 -1.75 -12.20
CA GLN A 84 -21.03 -0.64 -12.73
C GLN A 84 -20.16 0.20 -13.64
N GLN A 85 -20.71 0.74 -14.73
CA GLN A 85 -19.98 1.63 -15.66
C GLN A 85 -18.63 1.05 -16.16
N ARG A 86 -18.56 -0.27 -16.40
CA ARG A 86 -17.35 -1.01 -16.81
C ARG A 86 -16.20 -1.01 -15.78
N GLN A 87 -16.46 -0.64 -14.53
CA GLN A 87 -15.48 -0.65 -13.44
C GLN A 87 -15.97 -1.53 -12.28
N TRP A 88 -15.01 -2.21 -11.63
CA TRP A 88 -15.25 -2.93 -10.39
C TRP A 88 -15.27 -1.95 -9.22
N ASN A 89 -16.30 -2.00 -8.39
CA ASN A 89 -16.40 -1.19 -7.19
C ASN A 89 -16.44 -2.11 -5.97
N LEU A 90 -15.43 -2.00 -5.12
CA LEU A 90 -15.34 -2.69 -3.84
C LEU A 90 -15.52 -1.66 -2.72
N GLN A 91 -16.60 -1.76 -1.97
CA GLN A 91 -16.84 -0.94 -0.79
C GLN A 91 -16.69 -1.81 0.45
N GLY A 92 -15.91 -1.37 1.43
CA GLY A 92 -15.72 -2.07 2.70
C GLY A 92 -15.87 -1.14 3.89
N ASP A 93 -16.52 -1.64 4.94
CA ASP A 93 -16.77 -0.87 6.16
C ASP A 93 -15.49 -0.66 6.96
N SER A 94 -14.68 -1.71 7.09
CA SER A 94 -13.43 -1.65 7.83
C SER A 94 -12.40 -2.66 7.34
N LEU A 95 -11.13 -2.32 7.50
CA LEU A 95 -10.00 -3.23 7.37
C LEU A 95 -9.04 -2.98 8.53
N ASP A 96 -8.80 -4.01 9.33
CA ASP A 96 -7.86 -4.00 10.43
C ASP A 96 -6.63 -4.83 10.03
N ILE A 97 -5.44 -4.26 10.18
CA ILE A 97 -4.16 -4.89 9.84
C ILE A 97 -3.29 -4.92 11.09
N ASP A 98 -2.85 -6.10 11.51
CA ASP A 98 -1.89 -6.28 12.59
C ASP A 98 -0.51 -6.61 12.01
N THR A 99 0.41 -5.65 12.10
CA THR A 99 1.76 -5.79 11.53
C THR A 99 2.66 -6.70 12.37
N HIS A 100 2.35 -6.95 13.64
CA HIS A 100 3.11 -7.92 14.45
C HIS A 100 2.98 -9.34 13.90
N CYS A 101 1.88 -9.66 13.22
CA CYS A 101 1.70 -10.97 12.58
C CYS A 101 2.68 -11.24 11.42
N LEU A 102 3.35 -10.21 10.88
CA LEU A 102 4.35 -10.40 9.82
C LEU A 102 5.56 -11.20 10.32
N GLU A 103 5.89 -11.13 11.60
CA GLU A 103 6.97 -11.91 12.22
C GLU A 103 6.69 -13.43 12.22
N SER A 104 5.42 -13.83 12.04
CA SER A 104 5.01 -15.24 11.97
C SER A 104 5.20 -15.85 10.58
N LEU A 105 5.62 -15.06 9.59
CA LEU A 105 5.87 -15.55 8.23
C LEU A 105 7.19 -16.35 8.17
N PRO A 106 7.23 -17.44 7.39
CA PRO A 106 8.45 -18.19 7.21
C PRO A 106 9.52 -17.32 6.53
N PRO A 107 10.82 -17.55 6.81
CA PRO A 107 11.89 -16.91 6.06
C PRO A 107 11.71 -17.20 4.57
N GLN A 108 11.80 -16.18 3.73
CA GLN A 108 11.64 -16.35 2.29
C GLN A 108 12.70 -17.35 1.78
N PRO A 109 12.30 -18.40 1.04
CA PRO A 109 13.26 -19.30 0.43
C PRO A 109 14.22 -18.50 -0.46
N GLN A 110 15.51 -18.86 -0.41
CA GLN A 110 16.51 -18.26 -1.29
C GLN A 110 16.06 -18.48 -2.74
N ALA A 111 15.85 -17.39 -3.47
CA ALA A 111 15.46 -17.44 -4.87
C ALA A 111 16.50 -18.29 -5.63
N THR A 112 16.07 -19.42 -6.17
CA THR A 112 16.88 -20.18 -7.12
C THR A 112 16.71 -19.52 -8.50
N ASP A 113 17.75 -19.53 -9.34
CA ASP A 113 17.79 -18.90 -10.68
C ASP A 113 16.66 -19.32 -11.66
N SER A 114 15.73 -20.17 -11.23
CA SER A 114 14.62 -20.71 -12.03
C SER A 114 13.25 -20.10 -11.68
N ASP A 115 13.13 -19.32 -10.60
CA ASP A 115 11.90 -18.60 -10.28
C ASP A 115 12.02 -17.17 -10.79
N ILE A 116 11.47 -16.88 -11.97
CA ILE A 116 11.27 -15.49 -12.42
C ILE A 116 10.21 -14.91 -11.48
N PRO A 117 10.56 -13.96 -10.57
CA PRO A 117 9.56 -13.34 -9.73
C PRO A 117 8.57 -12.62 -10.64
N LEU A 118 7.26 -12.80 -10.40
CA LEU A 118 6.27 -12.00 -11.10
C LEU A 118 6.58 -10.51 -10.85
N SER A 119 6.86 -9.77 -11.91
CA SER A 119 7.11 -8.33 -11.85
C SER A 119 5.86 -7.61 -11.33
N ILE A 120 6.04 -6.83 -10.25
CA ILE A 120 4.95 -6.03 -9.67
C ILE A 120 4.39 -5.06 -10.72
N ALA A 121 5.26 -4.47 -11.53
CA ALA A 121 4.85 -3.58 -12.61
C ALA A 121 3.98 -4.29 -13.67
N ASP A 122 4.29 -5.55 -13.99
CA ASP A 122 3.49 -6.32 -14.95
C ASP A 122 2.11 -6.68 -14.36
N ILE A 123 2.05 -7.04 -13.08
CA ILE A 123 0.78 -7.27 -12.38
C ILE A 123 -0.05 -5.98 -12.37
N GLN A 124 0.56 -4.85 -12.00
CA GLN A 124 -0.12 -3.55 -11.94
C GLN A 124 -0.72 -3.16 -13.29
N ASN A 125 0.00 -3.36 -14.39
CA ASN A 125 -0.46 -3.06 -15.75
C ASN A 125 -1.61 -3.98 -16.23
N GLN A 126 -1.81 -5.13 -15.60
CA GLN A 126 -2.90 -6.07 -15.92
C GLN A 126 -4.15 -5.84 -15.07
N LEU A 127 -4.11 -4.93 -14.09
CA LEU A 127 -5.25 -4.69 -13.21
C LEU A 127 -6.41 -4.07 -14.00
N PRO A 128 -7.65 -4.55 -13.78
CA PRO A 128 -8.83 -3.97 -14.41
C PRO A 128 -9.11 -2.57 -13.85
N LEU A 129 -9.96 -1.80 -14.52
CA LEU A 129 -10.48 -0.56 -13.95
C LEU A 129 -11.26 -0.87 -12.66
N PHE A 130 -10.85 -0.26 -11.55
CA PHE A 130 -11.49 -0.47 -10.25
C PHE A 130 -11.49 0.78 -9.37
N ASN A 131 -12.41 0.78 -8.42
CA ASN A 131 -12.46 1.67 -7.28
C ASN A 131 -12.66 0.84 -6.00
N ILE A 132 -11.73 0.95 -5.07
CA ILE A 132 -11.80 0.35 -3.74
C ILE A 132 -12.00 1.49 -2.76
N THR A 133 -13.03 1.41 -1.95
CA THR A 133 -13.30 2.35 -0.86
C THR A 133 -13.38 1.58 0.44
N LEU A 134 -12.53 1.93 1.39
CA LEU A 134 -12.55 1.45 2.76
C LEU A 134 -12.92 2.61 3.67
N ASP A 135 -14.06 2.50 4.35
CA ASP A 135 -14.55 3.57 5.23
C ASP A 135 -13.64 3.75 6.45
N LYS A 136 -13.01 2.66 6.92
CA LYS A 136 -12.04 2.69 8.02
C LYS A 136 -10.89 1.70 7.83
N LEU A 137 -9.69 2.20 7.62
CA LEU A 137 -8.44 1.44 7.68
C LEU A 137 -7.77 1.66 9.05
N ARG A 138 -7.42 0.58 9.74
CA ARG A 138 -6.64 0.60 10.99
C ARG A 138 -5.42 -0.28 10.84
N ILE A 139 -4.26 0.22 11.26
CA ILE A 139 -3.00 -0.51 11.24
C ILE A 139 -2.46 -0.49 12.66
N THR A 140 -2.29 -1.66 13.27
CA THR A 140 -1.71 -1.80 14.61
C THR A 140 -0.17 -1.86 14.50
N PRO A 141 0.58 -1.12 15.33
CA PRO A 141 0.16 -0.30 16.49
C PRO A 141 0.01 1.22 16.20
N TRP A 142 -0.36 1.60 14.98
CA TRP A 142 -0.51 3.00 14.53
C TRP A 142 -1.99 3.43 14.43
N GLU A 143 -2.84 2.98 15.36
CA GLU A 143 -4.29 3.17 15.28
C GLU A 143 -4.71 4.65 15.33
N SER A 144 -3.86 5.53 15.86
CA SER A 144 -4.07 6.98 15.85
C SER A 144 -4.14 7.56 14.43
N TYR A 145 -3.56 6.89 13.44
CA TYR A 145 -3.54 7.30 12.04
C TYR A 145 -4.61 6.60 11.18
N GLN A 146 -5.64 6.04 11.82
CA GLN A 146 -6.77 5.46 11.12
C GLN A 146 -7.49 6.47 10.23
N GLY A 147 -8.13 5.99 9.17
CA GLY A 147 -8.85 6.86 8.24
C GLY A 147 -9.54 6.12 7.12
N ARG A 148 -10.24 6.87 6.27
CA ARG A 148 -10.85 6.38 5.04
C ARG A 148 -9.77 6.27 3.97
N ALA A 149 -9.76 5.15 3.23
CA ALA A 149 -8.87 4.94 2.09
C ALA A 149 -9.67 4.72 0.81
N VAL A 150 -9.30 5.39 -0.27
CA VAL A 150 -9.86 5.21 -1.60
C VAL A 150 -8.74 4.92 -2.58
N VAL A 151 -8.77 3.75 -3.21
CA VAL A 151 -7.81 3.33 -4.22
C VAL A 151 -8.52 3.18 -5.55
N THR A 152 -8.06 3.90 -6.55
CA THR A 152 -8.59 3.80 -7.91
C THR A 152 -7.51 3.35 -8.88
N ASN A 153 -7.88 2.46 -9.80
CA ASN A 153 -7.06 2.09 -10.94
C ASN A 153 -7.77 2.51 -12.23
N SER A 154 -7.12 3.38 -12.99
CA SER A 154 -7.65 4.02 -14.20
C SER A 154 -6.70 3.80 -15.38
N ALA A 155 -7.05 4.34 -16.56
CA ALA A 155 -6.16 4.31 -17.71
C ALA A 155 -4.87 5.15 -17.50
N GLU A 156 -4.91 6.14 -16.61
CA GLU A 156 -3.78 7.04 -16.31
C GLU A 156 -2.85 6.46 -15.24
N GLY A 157 -3.26 5.38 -14.58
CA GLY A 157 -2.53 4.74 -13.49
C GLY A 157 -3.38 4.61 -12.23
N GLN A 158 -2.70 4.48 -11.10
CA GLN A 158 -3.27 4.23 -9.78
C GLN A 158 -3.27 5.50 -8.94
N ARG A 159 -4.28 5.67 -8.11
CA ARG A 159 -4.38 6.79 -7.16
C ARG A 159 -4.88 6.27 -5.83
N LEU A 160 -4.19 6.61 -4.75
CA LEU A 160 -4.58 6.37 -3.37
C LEU A 160 -4.88 7.73 -2.71
N ALA A 161 -6.11 7.92 -2.27
CA ALA A 161 -6.50 9.02 -1.41
C ALA A 161 -6.76 8.49 0.01
N PHE A 162 -6.16 9.13 1.00
CA PHE A 162 -6.31 8.78 2.40
C PHE A 162 -6.80 9.99 3.20
N GLN A 163 -7.79 9.78 4.07
CA GLN A 163 -8.35 10.81 4.92
C GLN A 163 -8.59 10.28 6.33
N GLY A 164 -7.72 10.68 7.25
CA GLY A 164 -7.88 10.51 8.70
C GLY A 164 -7.78 11.85 9.42
N ASP A 165 -7.78 11.78 10.75
CA ASP A 165 -7.69 12.97 11.61
C ASP A 165 -6.24 13.48 11.71
N LEU A 166 -5.28 12.56 11.86
CA LEU A 166 -3.85 12.87 12.00
C LEU A 166 -3.05 12.66 10.71
N VAL A 167 -3.62 12.02 9.70
CA VAL A 167 -2.96 11.83 8.41
C VAL A 167 -3.96 11.96 7.27
N SER A 168 -3.57 12.71 6.25
CA SER A 168 -4.35 12.84 5.02
C SER A 168 -3.42 13.05 3.86
N GLY A 169 -3.77 12.54 2.69
CA GLY A 169 -2.94 12.75 1.53
C GLY A 169 -3.47 12.06 0.29
N ILE A 170 -2.84 12.40 -0.82
CA ILE A 170 -3.11 11.76 -2.10
C ILE A 170 -1.78 11.45 -2.76
N VAL A 171 -1.69 10.21 -3.23
CA VAL A 171 -0.56 9.68 -3.97
C VAL A 171 -1.07 9.10 -5.27
N SER A 172 -0.39 9.37 -6.37
CA SER A 172 -0.65 8.76 -7.67
C SER A 172 0.58 8.02 -8.19
N LEU A 173 0.37 6.91 -8.88
CA LEU A 173 1.40 6.12 -9.55
C LEU A 173 1.00 6.01 -11.02
N ASN A 174 1.79 6.59 -11.90
CA ASN A 174 1.53 6.54 -13.33
C ASN A 174 2.07 5.24 -13.98
N ASN A 175 1.74 5.02 -15.25
CA ASN A 175 2.17 3.83 -16.00
C ASN A 175 3.69 3.78 -16.27
N GLN A 176 4.44 4.83 -15.93
CA GLN A 176 5.91 4.91 -16.05
C GLN A 176 6.61 4.68 -14.70
N GLN A 177 5.89 4.18 -13.70
CA GLN A 177 6.40 3.96 -12.33
C GLN A 177 6.87 5.25 -11.64
N MET A 178 6.30 6.41 -12.02
CA MET A 178 6.48 7.64 -11.26
C MET A 178 5.39 7.74 -10.20
N LEU A 179 5.80 7.73 -8.94
CA LEU A 179 4.96 7.99 -7.78
C LEU A 179 4.98 9.49 -7.48
N THR A 180 3.85 10.15 -7.61
CA THR A 180 3.67 11.56 -7.26
C THR A 180 2.94 11.65 -5.93
N LEU A 181 3.62 12.21 -4.94
CA LEU A 181 3.06 12.65 -3.67
C LEU A 181 2.42 14.02 -3.89
N GLU A 182 1.14 14.04 -4.24
CA GLU A 182 0.41 15.29 -4.54
C GLU A 182 0.21 16.12 -3.28
N SER A 183 -0.10 15.44 -2.19
CA SER A 183 -0.13 16.02 -0.85
C SER A 183 -0.01 14.90 0.17
N LEU A 184 0.75 15.13 1.22
CA LEU A 184 0.71 14.32 2.43
C LEU A 184 0.86 15.26 3.60
N LYS A 185 -0.11 15.21 4.50
CA LYS A 185 -0.11 15.93 5.76
C LYS A 185 -0.16 14.92 6.88
N LEU A 186 0.76 15.03 7.82
CA LEU A 186 0.88 14.21 9.01
C LEU A 186 0.95 15.13 10.22
N GLN A 187 0.10 14.89 11.22
CA GLN A 187 0.14 15.54 12.52
C GLN A 187 0.68 14.55 13.54
N ILE A 188 1.62 15.01 14.38
CA ILE A 188 2.17 14.19 15.44
C ILE A 188 1.12 14.06 16.57
N PRO A 189 0.84 12.84 17.07
CA PRO A 189 -0.07 12.63 18.18
C PRO A 189 0.34 13.46 19.40
N ASP A 190 -0.66 14.02 20.09
CA ASP A 190 -0.47 14.82 21.30
C ASP A 190 0.41 16.07 21.11
N SER A 191 0.60 16.55 19.86
CA SER A 191 1.23 17.83 19.58
C SER A 191 0.58 18.61 18.44
N ASP A 192 0.93 19.89 18.33
CA ASP A 192 0.56 20.78 17.22
C ASP A 192 1.56 20.69 16.05
N ASP A 193 2.53 19.77 16.11
CA ASP A 193 3.55 19.63 15.07
C ASP A 193 2.95 18.96 13.83
N VAL A 194 3.19 19.58 12.67
CA VAL A 194 2.64 19.16 11.38
C VAL A 194 3.77 19.02 10.37
N ILE A 195 3.74 17.91 9.64
CA ILE A 195 4.64 17.60 8.53
C ILE A 195 3.80 17.58 7.26
N GLN A 196 4.18 18.40 6.28
CA GLN A 196 3.61 18.38 4.95
C GLN A 196 4.68 17.94 3.96
N LEU A 197 4.34 17.04 3.04
CA LEU A 197 5.24 16.50 2.04
C LEU A 197 4.58 16.49 0.67
N ASN A 198 5.38 16.74 -0.36
CA ASN A 198 5.01 16.61 -1.77
C ASN A 198 6.25 16.31 -2.62
N GLY A 199 6.07 15.75 -3.81
CA GLY A 199 7.18 15.48 -4.71
C GLY A 199 7.00 14.21 -5.53
N ASP A 200 8.08 13.80 -6.18
CA ASP A 200 8.07 12.71 -7.15
C ASP A 200 9.16 11.68 -6.84
N VAL A 201 8.83 10.40 -6.98
CA VAL A 201 9.75 9.28 -6.77
C VAL A 201 9.58 8.26 -7.87
N LYS A 202 10.67 7.85 -8.50
CA LYS A 202 10.66 6.76 -9.48
C LYS A 202 10.73 5.42 -8.74
N VAL A 203 9.63 4.68 -8.73
CA VAL A 203 9.48 3.40 -8.01
C VAL A 203 10.19 2.30 -8.79
N PRO A 204 10.98 1.44 -8.11
CA PRO A 204 11.58 0.28 -8.75
C PRO A 204 10.53 -0.79 -9.07
N VAL A 205 10.80 -1.62 -10.07
CA VAL A 205 9.90 -2.72 -10.45
C VAL A 205 9.98 -3.92 -9.49
N SER A 206 11.05 -3.98 -8.69
CA SER A 206 11.25 -5.00 -7.66
C SER A 206 11.22 -4.39 -6.25
N LEU A 207 10.71 -5.16 -5.28
CA LEU A 207 10.53 -4.72 -3.90
C LEU A 207 11.84 -4.70 -3.08
N ASP A 208 12.89 -5.36 -3.56
CA ASP A 208 14.20 -5.41 -2.91
C ASP A 208 15.17 -4.31 -3.41
N GLU A 209 14.78 -3.58 -4.45
CA GLU A 209 15.50 -2.44 -4.99
C GLU A 209 15.11 -1.13 -4.30
N ILE A 210 16.02 -0.16 -4.29
CA ILE A 210 15.76 1.19 -3.79
C ILE A 210 15.39 2.12 -4.95
N PRO A 211 14.54 3.14 -4.73
CA PRO A 211 14.26 4.15 -5.75
C PRO A 211 15.54 4.85 -6.22
N GLU A 212 15.82 4.82 -7.51
CA GLU A 212 17.01 5.46 -8.08
C GLU A 212 16.87 6.98 -8.16
N GLN A 213 15.66 7.53 -8.15
CA GLN A 213 15.45 8.96 -8.30
C GLN A 213 14.28 9.43 -7.47
N GLY A 214 14.44 10.62 -6.88
CA GLY A 214 13.32 11.35 -6.33
C GLY A 214 13.66 12.81 -6.04
N ASP A 215 12.61 13.59 -5.91
CA ASP A 215 12.62 15.00 -5.52
C ASP A 215 11.45 15.22 -4.57
N ILE A 216 11.74 15.28 -3.28
CA ILE A 216 10.77 15.43 -2.20
C ILE A 216 10.98 16.77 -1.53
N HIS A 217 9.90 17.52 -1.43
CA HIS A 217 9.80 18.74 -0.67
C HIS A 217 8.96 18.51 0.58
N GLY A 218 9.33 19.21 1.64
CA GLY A 218 8.59 19.16 2.88
C GLY A 218 8.55 20.49 3.61
N GLU A 219 7.51 20.65 4.41
CA GLU A 219 7.35 21.76 5.34
C GLU A 219 7.02 21.18 6.71
N PHE A 220 7.79 21.58 7.72
CA PHE A 220 7.63 21.15 9.10
C PHE A 220 7.28 22.37 9.93
N VAL A 221 6.04 22.39 10.43
CA VAL A 221 5.57 23.38 11.40
C VAL A 221 5.70 22.75 12.77
N THR A 222 6.49 23.37 13.65
CA THR A 222 6.74 22.84 14.98
C THR A 222 6.88 23.92 16.03
N SER A 223 6.54 23.59 17.27
CA SER A 223 6.69 24.49 18.42
C SER A 223 8.14 24.78 18.83
N TYR A 224 9.12 24.00 18.33
CA TYR A 224 10.54 24.17 18.70
C TYR A 224 11.22 25.37 18.03
N VAL A 225 10.67 25.87 16.91
CA VAL A 225 11.23 26.99 16.14
C VAL A 225 10.10 27.94 15.73
N GLU A 226 10.41 29.24 15.65
CA GLU A 226 9.37 30.25 15.33
C GLU A 226 8.86 30.16 13.88
N LYS A 227 9.71 29.72 12.95
CA LYS A 227 9.40 29.66 11.52
C LYS A 227 9.28 28.21 11.05
N PRO A 228 8.40 27.93 10.06
CA PRO A 228 8.37 26.62 9.41
C PRO A 228 9.74 26.23 8.86
N LEU A 229 10.08 24.94 8.94
CA LEU A 229 11.29 24.40 8.35
C LEU A 229 10.97 23.81 6.98
N LEU A 230 11.65 24.30 5.95
CA LEU A 230 11.55 23.78 4.60
C LEU A 230 12.61 22.70 4.39
N MET A 231 12.18 21.50 4.05
CA MET A 231 13.03 20.38 3.70
C MET A 231 13.06 20.17 2.20
N LYS A 232 14.24 19.90 1.64
CA LYS A 232 14.38 19.37 0.29
C LYS A 232 15.27 18.15 0.31
N LEU A 233 14.78 17.06 -0.24
CA LEU A 233 15.49 15.81 -0.44
C LEU A 233 15.46 15.47 -1.92
N ASN A 234 16.61 15.54 -2.58
CA ASN A 234 16.75 15.11 -3.96
C ASN A 234 17.79 14.00 -4.08
N TRP A 235 17.61 13.11 -5.03
CA TRP A 235 18.62 12.12 -5.34
C TRP A 235 18.51 11.59 -6.76
N GLN A 236 19.66 11.15 -7.25
CA GLN A 236 19.81 10.41 -8.50
C GLN A 236 20.81 9.28 -8.31
N GLN A 237 20.42 8.09 -8.76
CA GLN A 237 21.11 6.83 -8.54
C GLN A 237 21.36 6.59 -7.05
N LYS A 238 22.62 6.69 -6.63
CA LYS A 238 23.06 6.41 -5.26
C LYS A 238 23.44 7.67 -4.50
N LYS A 239 23.29 8.85 -5.10
CA LYS A 239 23.73 10.13 -4.52
C LYS A 239 22.56 11.05 -4.35
N GLY A 240 22.53 11.77 -3.25
CA GLY A 240 21.51 12.75 -3.00
C GLY A 240 21.95 13.82 -2.02
N HIS A 241 21.01 14.71 -1.74
CA HIS A 241 21.22 15.88 -0.92
C HIS A 241 19.99 16.15 -0.08
N LEU A 242 20.18 16.27 1.23
CA LEU A 242 19.16 16.72 2.17
C LEU A 242 19.49 18.12 2.66
N THR A 243 18.55 19.04 2.50
CA THR A 243 18.63 20.41 3.05
C THR A 243 17.44 20.69 3.94
N ILE A 244 17.67 21.39 5.05
CA ILE A 244 16.62 21.93 5.93
C ILE A 244 16.94 23.39 6.18
N THR A 245 16.01 24.26 5.82
CA THR A 245 16.18 25.72 5.90
C THR A 245 14.94 26.35 6.54
N PRO A 246 15.08 27.25 7.53
CA PRO A 246 13.93 27.98 8.04
C PRO A 246 13.33 28.86 6.94
N GLU A 247 12.01 28.98 6.91
CA GLU A 247 11.32 29.75 5.89
C GLU A 247 11.80 31.21 5.86
N GLY A 248 12.11 31.71 4.65
CA GLY A 248 12.61 33.07 4.44
C GLY A 248 14.05 33.32 4.89
N GLU A 249 14.81 32.29 5.24
CA GLU A 249 16.24 32.39 5.55
C GLU A 249 17.10 31.78 4.44
N GLU A 250 18.30 32.33 4.22
CA GLU A 250 19.26 31.78 3.26
C GLU A 250 20.16 30.69 3.88
N GLN A 251 20.30 30.70 5.20
CA GLN A 251 21.21 29.80 5.91
C GLN A 251 20.48 28.53 6.34
N SER A 252 20.89 27.40 5.78
CA SER A 252 20.38 26.08 6.16
C SER A 252 20.79 25.69 7.58
N LEU A 253 19.88 25.02 8.30
CA LEU A 253 20.16 24.32 9.55
C LEU A 253 20.84 22.99 9.31
N LEU A 254 20.51 22.34 8.20
CA LEU A 254 21.08 21.06 7.79
C LEU A 254 21.37 21.10 6.30
N ASP A 255 22.57 20.69 5.93
CA ASP A 255 23.02 20.62 4.54
C ASP A 255 23.91 19.38 4.37
N VAL A 256 23.29 18.27 3.95
CA VAL A 256 23.90 16.94 4.03
C VAL A 256 23.83 16.25 2.67
N PRO A 257 24.94 16.20 1.92
CA PRO A 257 25.05 15.28 0.80
C PRO A 257 25.24 13.86 1.34
N TRP A 258 24.72 12.88 0.59
CA TRP A 258 24.81 11.49 0.97
C TRP A 258 25.05 10.59 -0.25
N GLU A 259 25.72 9.47 -0.02
CA GLU A 259 25.96 8.41 -1.00
C GLU A 259 25.61 7.04 -0.41
N LEU A 260 24.92 6.20 -1.18
CA LEU A 260 24.52 4.86 -0.76
C LEU A 260 25.59 3.84 -1.16
N SER A 261 26.27 3.29 -0.16
CA SER A 261 27.31 2.27 -0.34
C SER A 261 26.69 0.88 -0.44
N ILE A 262 26.71 0.30 -1.65
CA ILE A 262 26.24 -1.08 -1.90
C ILE A 262 27.28 -2.12 -1.46
N ALA A 263 28.57 -1.76 -1.39
CA ALA A 263 29.64 -2.67 -0.98
C ALA A 263 29.53 -3.10 0.50
N GLU A 264 28.90 -2.28 1.35
CA GLU A 264 28.82 -2.48 2.80
C GLU A 264 27.37 -2.42 3.30
N LYS A 265 26.50 -3.33 2.84
CA LYS A 265 25.14 -3.51 3.37
C LYS A 265 24.17 -2.32 3.17
N ARG A 266 24.27 -1.57 2.07
CA ARG A 266 23.36 -0.44 1.76
C ARG A 266 23.41 0.66 2.83
N LEU A 267 24.59 0.95 3.35
CA LEU A 267 24.78 2.05 4.30
C LEU A 267 24.72 3.40 3.59
N LEU A 268 24.08 4.36 4.25
CA LEU A 268 24.08 5.76 3.84
C LEU A 268 25.33 6.43 4.40
N VAL A 269 26.22 6.87 3.52
CA VAL A 269 27.48 7.53 3.84
C VAL A 269 27.29 9.03 3.65
N VAL A 270 27.67 9.82 4.65
CA VAL A 270 27.64 11.29 4.61
C VAL A 270 29.08 11.78 4.65
N GLU A 271 29.52 12.44 3.59
CA GLU A 271 30.81 13.13 3.53
C GLU A 271 30.54 14.63 3.46
N GLN A 272 31.23 15.43 4.27
CA GLN A 272 31.14 16.92 4.23
C GLN A 272 29.77 17.51 4.58
N GLY A 273 28.91 16.77 5.29
CA GLY A 273 27.64 17.30 5.78
C GLY A 273 27.83 18.41 6.80
N GLN A 274 27.06 19.49 6.69
CA GLN A 274 27.06 20.63 7.60
C GLN A 274 25.76 20.68 8.40
N TRP A 275 25.86 21.03 9.67
CA TRP A 275 24.69 21.26 10.50
C TRP A 275 24.91 22.45 11.43
N ARG A 276 23.82 23.13 11.74
CA ARG A 276 23.77 24.33 12.57
C ARG A 276 22.44 24.39 13.32
N TRP A 277 22.53 24.67 14.61
CA TRP A 277 21.38 24.87 15.48
C TRP A 277 21.50 26.18 16.26
N PRO A 278 20.86 27.28 15.80
CA PRO A 278 21.00 28.60 16.42
C PRO A 278 20.03 28.86 17.57
N TYR A 279 19.03 28.00 17.79
CA TYR A 279 17.93 28.23 18.75
C TYR A 279 18.24 27.78 20.19
N ALA A 280 19.37 27.11 20.40
CA ALA A 280 19.81 26.75 21.74
C ALA A 280 20.47 27.94 22.45
N SER A 281 20.53 27.89 23.79
CA SER A 281 21.24 28.89 24.60
C SER A 281 22.71 29.06 24.22
N GLN A 282 23.32 28.02 23.63
CA GLN A 282 24.61 28.07 22.97
C GLN A 282 24.45 27.50 21.55
N PRO A 283 24.73 28.28 20.48
CA PRO A 283 24.59 27.79 19.11
C PRO A 283 25.60 26.69 18.83
N PHE A 284 25.15 25.60 18.23
CA PHE A 284 25.97 24.44 17.89
C PHE A 284 26.11 24.32 16.38
N ASN A 285 27.35 24.15 15.90
CA ASN A 285 27.65 23.89 14.50
C ASN A 285 28.62 22.73 14.41
N GLY A 286 28.53 21.92 13.35
CA GLY A 286 29.49 20.87 13.08
C GLY A 286 29.54 20.48 11.62
N ALA A 287 30.57 19.72 11.28
CA ALA A 287 30.72 19.10 9.98
C ALA A 287 31.05 17.61 10.15
N CYS A 288 30.45 16.76 9.32
CA CYS A 288 30.89 15.39 9.14
C CYS A 288 32.07 15.39 8.16
N VAL A 289 33.16 14.72 8.54
CA VAL A 289 34.33 14.50 7.66
C VAL A 289 34.16 13.17 6.98
#